data_AF-Q14N78-F1
#
_entry.id   AF-Q14N78-F1
#
_cell.length_a   1.000
_cell.length_b   1.000
_cell.length_c   1.000
_cell.angle_alpha   90.00
_cell.angle_beta   90.00
_cell.angle_gamma   90.00
#
_symmetry.space_group_name_H-M   'P 1'
#
loop_
_entity.id
_entity.type
_entity.pdbx_description
1 polymer ?
#
loop_
_entity_poly.entity_id
_entity_poly.type
_entity_poly.pdbx_seq_one_letter_code
_entity_poly.pdbx_strand_id
1 'polypeptide(L)'
;MFLKKNGEQNISVIAKFLNRHRSTILREINIFKTIKEYSAYKSYEMYYEERKKNNKRCKFTEEQINFVKIRLNKYRDTPREFIYRYFLKFGVKFPVCVKTLYKWIRLGFYGFLKQNLRHRGKKYKTKGKSDNRCKLTDFKSIWDIENKVSNVGWFEMDTVVGKNHQSSCLVLV
;
A
#
# COMPACT_ATOMS: atom_id res chain seq x y z
N MET A 1 33.17 -23.61 -30.66
CA MET A 1 33.28 -22.15 -30.86
C MET A 1 33.72 -21.37 -29.61
N PHE A 2 33.53 -21.86 -28.37
CA PHE A 2 34.10 -21.22 -27.17
C PHE A 2 34.68 -22.24 -26.17
N LEU A 3 35.59 -23.10 -26.63
CA LEU A 3 36.25 -24.11 -25.79
C LEU A 3 37.73 -23.76 -25.61
N LYS A 4 38.26 -24.07 -24.43
CA LYS A 4 39.70 -24.08 -24.14
C LYS A 4 40.33 -25.34 -24.74
N LYS A 5 41.67 -25.39 -24.77
CA LYS A 5 42.44 -26.56 -25.26
C LYS A 5 42.14 -27.88 -24.51
N ASN A 6 41.68 -27.78 -23.26
CA ASN A 6 41.27 -28.91 -22.41
C ASN A 6 39.79 -29.32 -22.59
N GLY A 7 39.07 -28.77 -23.57
CA GLY A 7 37.66 -29.10 -23.84
C GLY A 7 36.65 -28.39 -22.93
N GLU A 8 37.09 -27.60 -21.94
CA GLU A 8 36.21 -26.82 -21.09
C GLU A 8 35.71 -25.53 -21.77
N GLN A 9 34.56 -25.02 -21.34
CA GLN A 9 34.05 -23.73 -21.83
C GLN A 9 34.97 -22.55 -21.43
N ASN A 10 35.31 -21.70 -22.40
CA ASN A 10 36.11 -20.50 -22.16
C ASN A 10 35.21 -19.30 -21.79
N ILE A 11 34.89 -19.19 -20.51
CA ILE A 11 33.99 -18.17 -19.95
C ILE A 11 34.45 -16.75 -20.26
N SER A 12 35.76 -16.47 -20.25
CA SER A 12 36.29 -15.13 -20.52
C SER A 12 36.04 -14.69 -21.96
N VAL A 13 36.11 -15.62 -22.92
CA VAL A 13 35.84 -15.32 -24.34
C VAL A 13 34.34 -15.14 -24.55
N ILE A 14 33.50 -15.97 -23.92
CA ILE A 14 32.04 -15.84 -23.95
C ILE A 14 31.61 -14.48 -23.38
N ALA A 15 32.21 -14.07 -22.25
CA ALA A 15 31.94 -12.79 -21.60
C ALA A 15 32.28 -11.60 -22.50
N LYS A 16 33.44 -11.63 -23.19
CA LYS A 16 33.83 -10.61 -24.17
C LYS A 16 32.86 -10.58 -25.36
N PHE A 17 32.51 -11.74 -25.91
CA PHE A 17 31.60 -11.84 -27.05
C PHE A 17 30.20 -11.30 -26.73
N LEU A 18 29.67 -11.61 -25.54
CA LEU A 18 28.36 -11.14 -25.09
C LEU A 18 28.37 -9.74 -24.48
N ASN A 19 29.54 -9.09 -24.38
CA ASN A 19 29.73 -7.81 -23.69
C ASN A 19 29.12 -7.80 -22.26
N ARG A 20 29.46 -8.84 -21.49
CA ARG A 20 29.00 -9.04 -20.10
C ARG A 20 30.19 -9.40 -19.20
N HIS A 21 30.04 -9.17 -17.90
CA HIS A 21 31.09 -9.52 -16.95
C HIS A 21 31.18 -11.05 -16.75
N ARG A 22 32.39 -11.57 -16.52
CA ARG A 22 32.65 -13.01 -16.33
C ARG A 22 31.81 -13.62 -15.21
N SER A 23 31.59 -12.89 -14.12
CA SER A 23 30.77 -13.35 -12.98
C SER A 23 29.29 -13.54 -13.35
N THR A 24 28.76 -12.74 -14.28
CA THR A 24 27.39 -12.87 -14.76
C THR A 24 27.23 -14.18 -15.53
N ILE A 25 28.15 -14.47 -16.46
CA ILE A 25 28.15 -15.72 -17.22
C ILE A 25 28.27 -16.93 -16.28
N LEU A 26 29.16 -16.87 -15.29
CA LEU A 26 29.30 -17.92 -14.27
C LEU A 26 28.02 -18.14 -13.44
N ARG A 27 27.34 -17.06 -13.05
CA ARG A 27 26.07 -17.14 -12.32
C ARG A 27 24.99 -17.82 -13.16
N GLU A 28 24.83 -17.41 -14.41
CA GLU A 28 23.87 -18.04 -15.33
C GLU A 28 24.17 -19.53 -15.52
N ILE A 29 25.43 -19.90 -15.81
CA ILE A 29 25.82 -21.31 -15.93
C ILE A 29 25.51 -22.09 -14.64
N ASN A 30 25.79 -21.52 -13.47
CA ASN A 30 25.51 -22.19 -12.19
C ASN A 30 24.01 -22.33 -11.90
N ILE A 31 23.17 -21.38 -12.32
CA ILE A 31 21.70 -21.46 -12.19
C ILE A 31 21.16 -22.60 -13.06
N PHE A 32 21.70 -22.76 -14.26
CA PHE A 32 21.22 -23.75 -15.23
C PHE A 32 21.89 -25.12 -15.17
N LYS A 33 22.89 -25.34 -14.29
CA LYS A 33 23.57 -26.64 -14.13
C LYS A 33 22.61 -27.81 -13.83
N THR A 34 21.49 -27.53 -13.16
CA THR A 34 20.48 -28.53 -12.79
C THR A 34 19.46 -28.81 -13.90
N ILE A 35 19.40 -27.98 -14.94
CA ILE A 35 18.40 -28.10 -16.01
C ILE A 35 19.06 -28.64 -17.27
N LYS A 36 18.58 -29.78 -17.79
CA LYS A 36 19.10 -30.38 -19.03
C LYS A 36 18.90 -29.49 -20.27
N GLU A 37 17.84 -28.69 -20.29
CA GLU A 37 17.49 -27.79 -21.41
C GLU A 37 17.01 -26.43 -20.90
N TYR A 38 17.53 -25.36 -21.51
CA TYR A 38 17.11 -23.99 -21.17
C TYR A 38 15.65 -23.75 -21.60
N SER A 39 14.84 -23.22 -20.68
CA SER A 39 13.49 -22.76 -20.97
C SER A 39 13.24 -21.45 -20.23
N ALA A 40 12.82 -20.41 -20.95
CA ALA A 40 12.52 -19.10 -20.38
C ALA A 40 11.43 -19.18 -19.30
N TYR A 41 10.41 -20.02 -19.52
CA TYR A 41 9.33 -20.25 -18.56
C TYR A 41 9.85 -20.86 -17.25
N LYS A 42 10.66 -21.93 -17.33
CA LYS A 42 11.25 -22.57 -16.14
C LYS A 42 12.14 -21.61 -15.36
N SER A 43 12.90 -20.78 -16.07
CA SER A 43 13.78 -19.76 -15.47
C SER A 43 12.99 -18.73 -14.69
N TYR A 44 11.87 -18.28 -15.24
CA TYR A 44 10.96 -17.34 -14.60
C TYR A 44 10.33 -17.93 -13.32
N GLU A 45 9.84 -19.16 -13.39
CA GLU A 45 9.27 -19.87 -12.23
C GLU A 45 10.30 -20.02 -11.10
N MET A 46 11.53 -20.48 -11.42
CA MET A 46 12.61 -20.61 -10.44
C MET A 46 12.95 -19.28 -9.76
N TYR A 47 13.05 -18.20 -10.54
CA TYR A 47 13.27 -16.86 -9.99
C TYR A 47 12.15 -16.46 -9.01
N TYR A 48 10.89 -16.73 -9.33
CA TYR A 48 9.77 -16.45 -8.43
C TYR A 48 9.83 -17.26 -7.14
N GLU A 49 10.23 -18.53 -7.21
CA GLU A 49 10.41 -19.37 -6.03
C GLU A 49 11.54 -18.89 -5.12
N GLU A 50 12.71 -18.56 -5.68
CA GLU A 50 13.81 -18.00 -4.90
C GLU A 50 13.44 -16.65 -4.30
N ARG A 51 12.74 -15.82 -5.06
CA ARG A 51 12.27 -14.51 -4.57
C ARG A 51 11.25 -14.66 -3.44
N LYS A 52 10.42 -15.71 -3.44
CA LYS A 52 9.54 -16.04 -2.30
C LYS A 52 10.35 -16.37 -1.04
N LYS A 53 11.50 -17.04 -1.16
CA LYS A 53 12.41 -17.39 -0.05
C LYS A 53 13.15 -16.16 0.49
N ASN A 54 13.48 -15.20 -0.37
CA ASN A 54 14.18 -13.96 0.00
C ASN A 54 13.33 -12.90 0.74
N ASN A 55 12.08 -13.21 1.07
CA ASN A 55 11.25 -12.31 1.87
C ASN A 55 11.74 -12.31 3.32
N LYS A 56 12.22 -11.16 3.82
CA LYS A 56 12.44 -10.93 5.25
C LYS A 56 11.11 -11.10 6.00
N ARG A 57 10.84 -12.30 6.50
CA ARG A 57 9.68 -12.56 7.35
C ARG A 57 10.02 -12.08 8.75
N CYS A 58 9.32 -11.05 9.23
CA CYS A 58 9.27 -10.81 10.66
C CYS A 58 8.64 -12.04 11.31
N LYS A 59 9.42 -12.77 12.10
CA LYS A 59 8.89 -13.84 12.94
C LYS A 59 8.20 -13.18 14.12
N PHE A 60 6.88 -13.25 14.16
CA PHE A 60 6.11 -12.94 15.37
C PHE A 60 5.87 -14.24 16.12
N THR A 61 5.84 -14.16 17.45
CA THR A 61 5.32 -15.25 18.28
C THR A 61 3.80 -15.32 18.16
N GLU A 62 3.22 -16.48 18.46
CA GLU A 62 1.76 -16.69 18.50
C GLU A 62 1.06 -15.62 19.36
N GLU A 63 1.64 -15.32 20.51
CA GLU A 63 1.15 -14.31 21.46
C GLU A 63 1.13 -12.91 20.85
N GLN A 64 2.18 -12.53 20.12
CA GLN A 64 2.26 -11.24 19.44
C GLN A 64 1.19 -11.15 18.35
N ILE A 65 0.99 -12.21 17.57
CA ILE A 65 -0.04 -12.26 16.52
C ILE A 65 -1.43 -12.12 17.14
N ASN A 66 -1.71 -12.84 18.23
CA ASN A 66 -2.98 -12.76 18.93
C ASN A 66 -3.21 -11.37 19.53
N PHE A 67 -2.19 -10.76 20.11
CA PHE A 67 -2.27 -9.38 20.56
C PHE A 67 -2.60 -8.41 19.42
N VAL A 68 -1.91 -8.53 18.27
CA VAL A 68 -2.16 -7.70 17.09
C VAL A 68 -3.59 -7.88 16.59
N LYS A 69 -4.05 -9.13 16.46
CA LYS A 69 -5.43 -9.46 16.05
C LYS A 69 -6.45 -8.84 16.99
N ILE A 70 -6.28 -8.98 18.30
CA ILE A 70 -7.23 -8.41 19.28
C ILE A 70 -7.26 -6.88 19.17
N ARG A 71 -6.10 -6.20 19.14
CA ARG A 71 -6.04 -4.74 19.06
C ARG A 71 -6.61 -4.19 17.75
N LEU A 72 -6.25 -4.78 16.62
CA LEU A 72 -6.69 -4.31 15.30
C LEU A 72 -8.13 -4.76 14.96
N ASN A 73 -8.50 -6.01 15.26
CA ASN A 73 -9.79 -6.57 14.86
C ASN A 73 -10.92 -6.27 15.87
N LYS A 74 -10.64 -6.37 17.18
CA LYS A 74 -11.64 -6.16 18.24
C LYS A 74 -11.69 -4.71 18.71
N TYR A 75 -10.55 -4.15 19.11
CA TYR A 75 -10.49 -2.77 19.63
C TYR A 75 -10.45 -1.69 18.54
N ARG A 76 -10.23 -2.07 17.28
CA ARG A 76 -10.19 -1.17 16.11
C ARG A 76 -9.16 -0.04 16.23
N ASP A 77 -8.04 -0.31 16.90
CA ASP A 77 -6.94 0.65 16.96
C ASP A 77 -6.46 1.00 15.55
N THR A 78 -6.12 2.27 15.34
CA THR A 78 -5.39 2.65 14.13
C THR A 78 -3.99 2.02 14.13
N PRO A 79 -3.38 1.75 12.97
CA PRO A 79 -2.03 1.19 12.89
C PRO A 79 -0.96 1.99 13.65
N ARG A 80 -1.13 3.30 13.80
CA ARG A 80 -0.22 4.15 14.58
C ARG A 80 -0.42 3.94 16.08
N GLU A 81 -1.66 3.97 16.55
CA GLU A 81 -1.98 3.73 17.97
C GLU A 81 -1.57 2.32 18.40
N PHE A 82 -1.80 1.32 17.54
CA PHE A 82 -1.39 -0.04 17.78
C PHE A 82 0.13 -0.14 18.03
N ILE A 83 0.96 0.48 17.18
CA ILE A 83 2.42 0.46 17.33
C ILE A 83 2.84 1.09 18.66
N TYR A 84 2.21 2.18 19.05
CA TYR A 84 2.48 2.84 20.33
C TYR A 84 2.05 1.97 21.52
N ARG A 85 0.86 1.36 21.48
CA ARG A 85 0.36 0.46 22.52
C ARG A 85 1.18 -0.83 22.63
N TYR A 86 1.70 -1.33 21.51
CA TYR A 86 2.63 -2.44 21.49
C TYR A 86 3.92 -2.08 22.24
N PHE A 87 4.46 -0.89 21.97
CA PHE A 87 5.64 -0.38 22.69
C PHE A 87 5.37 -0.24 24.19
N LEU A 88 4.23 0.32 24.60
CA LEU A 88 3.87 0.43 26.02
C LEU A 88 3.73 -0.92 26.72
N LYS A 89 3.22 -1.95 26.02
CA LYS A 89 2.98 -3.27 26.62
C LYS A 89 4.26 -4.12 26.72
N PHE A 90 5.08 -4.11 25.68
CA PHE A 90 6.22 -5.03 25.57
C PHE A 90 7.58 -4.34 25.79
N GLY A 91 7.62 -3.02 25.94
CA GLY A 91 8.87 -2.24 26.08
C GLY A 91 9.75 -2.24 24.83
N VAL A 92 9.33 -2.89 23.74
CA VAL A 92 10.09 -3.04 22.50
C VAL A 92 9.37 -2.39 21.33
N LYS A 93 10.15 -1.81 20.43
CA LYS A 93 9.63 -1.19 19.21
C LYS A 93 9.02 -2.29 18.32
N PHE A 94 7.81 -2.05 17.83
CA PHE A 94 7.19 -2.94 16.86
C PHE A 94 8.11 -3.10 15.64
N PRO A 95 8.38 -4.33 15.16
CA PRO A 95 9.45 -4.56 14.19
C PRO A 95 9.14 -4.04 12.78
N VAL A 96 7.94 -3.50 12.58
CA VAL A 96 7.41 -3.07 11.28
C VAL A 96 6.96 -1.63 11.37
N CYS A 97 7.24 -0.82 10.35
CA CYS A 97 6.78 0.56 10.33
C CYS A 97 5.27 0.65 10.03
N VAL A 98 4.65 1.78 10.42
CA VAL A 98 3.22 2.06 10.20
C VAL A 98 2.78 1.79 8.75
N LYS A 99 3.57 2.23 7.77
CA LYS A 99 3.27 2.06 6.33
C LYS A 99 3.17 0.58 5.95
N THR A 100 4.09 -0.25 6.43
CA THR A 100 4.09 -1.68 6.16
C THR A 100 2.94 -2.39 6.86
N LEU A 101 2.57 -1.96 8.08
CA LEU A 101 1.38 -2.47 8.76
C LEU A 101 0.10 -2.17 7.97
N TYR A 102 -0.06 -0.95 7.43
CA TYR A 102 -1.17 -0.64 6.52
C TYR A 102 -1.17 -1.54 5.27
N LYS A 103 0.01 -1.81 4.68
CA LYS A 103 0.15 -2.73 3.54
C LYS A 103 -0.32 -4.13 3.92
N TRP A 104 0.04 -4.61 5.11
CA TRP A 104 -0.35 -5.94 5.59
C TRP A 104 -1.84 -6.07 5.83
N ILE A 105 -2.46 -5.07 6.47
CA ILE A 105 -3.92 -5.03 6.65
C ILE A 105 -4.61 -5.03 5.29
N ARG A 106 -4.09 -4.26 4.32
CA ARG A 106 -4.64 -4.22 2.96
C ARG A 106 -4.45 -5.51 2.17
N LEU A 107 -3.43 -6.30 2.46
CA LEU A 107 -3.22 -7.62 1.86
C LEU A 107 -3.96 -8.73 2.63
N GLY A 108 -4.50 -8.45 3.81
CA GLY A 108 -5.16 -9.45 4.65
C GLY A 108 -4.18 -10.40 5.33
N PHE A 109 -2.90 -10.01 5.49
CA PHE A 109 -1.94 -10.83 6.21
C PHE A 109 -2.38 -11.06 7.65
N TYR A 110 -2.11 -12.26 8.17
CA TYR A 110 -2.44 -12.67 9.54
C TYR A 110 -3.92 -12.51 9.94
N GLY A 111 -4.84 -12.40 8.97
CA GLY A 111 -6.28 -12.24 9.22
C GLY A 111 -6.69 -10.83 9.65
N PHE A 112 -5.93 -9.80 9.31
CA PHE A 112 -6.29 -8.41 9.64
C PHE A 112 -7.43 -7.88 8.77
N LEU A 113 -8.43 -7.26 9.41
CA LEU A 113 -9.63 -6.76 8.73
C LEU A 113 -9.46 -5.33 8.23
N LYS A 114 -9.63 -5.13 6.92
CA LYS A 114 -9.59 -3.78 6.29
C LYS A 114 -10.70 -2.86 6.77
N GLN A 115 -11.82 -3.43 7.20
CA GLN A 115 -13.01 -2.72 7.67
C GLN A 115 -12.73 -1.83 8.89
N ASN A 116 -11.69 -2.16 9.66
CA ASN A 116 -11.33 -1.44 10.87
C ASN A 116 -10.39 -0.24 10.61
N LEU A 117 -9.94 -0.06 9.37
CA LEU A 117 -9.24 1.17 8.99
C LEU A 117 -10.24 2.32 8.87
N ARG A 118 -9.82 3.56 9.19
CA ARG A 118 -10.62 4.78 9.06
C ARG A 118 -11.37 4.91 7.73
N HIS A 119 -10.73 4.52 6.62
CA HIS A 119 -11.33 4.57 5.29
C HIS A 119 -11.83 3.20 4.79
N ARG A 120 -11.84 2.16 5.63
CA ARG A 120 -12.24 0.79 5.28
C ARG A 120 -11.51 0.22 4.05
N GLY A 121 -10.28 0.68 3.80
CA GLY A 121 -9.50 0.32 2.61
C GLY A 121 -9.87 1.09 1.33
N LYS A 122 -10.79 2.07 1.38
CA LYS A 122 -11.07 2.96 0.25
C LYS A 122 -9.81 3.79 -0.07
N LYS A 123 -9.50 3.90 -1.35
CA LYS A 123 -8.44 4.79 -1.84
C LYS A 123 -8.92 6.24 -1.68
N TYR A 124 -8.00 7.14 -1.31
CA TYR A 124 -8.28 8.57 -1.39
C TYR A 124 -8.62 8.94 -2.84
N LYS A 125 -9.61 9.82 -3.03
CA LYS A 125 -9.87 10.41 -4.34
C LYS A 125 -8.66 11.28 -4.70
N THR A 126 -8.11 11.08 -5.88
CA THR A 126 -7.10 11.99 -6.44
C THR A 126 -7.73 13.37 -6.61
N LYS A 127 -7.05 14.43 -6.16
CA LYS A 127 -7.47 15.81 -6.43
C LYS A 127 -7.55 16.02 -7.95
N GLY A 128 -8.60 16.70 -8.43
CA GLY A 128 -8.79 16.99 -9.86
C GLY A 128 -9.84 16.14 -10.59
N LYS A 129 -10.54 15.23 -9.92
CA LYS A 129 -11.80 14.69 -10.48
C LYS A 129 -12.91 15.72 -10.30
N SER A 130 -13.59 16.11 -11.37
CA SER A 130 -14.79 16.94 -11.29
C SER A 130 -15.83 16.25 -10.41
N ASP A 131 -16.27 16.92 -9.34
CA ASP A 131 -17.39 16.40 -8.55
C ASP A 131 -18.68 16.76 -9.28
N ASN A 132 -19.34 15.75 -9.84
CA ASN A 132 -20.61 15.93 -10.55
C ASN A 132 -21.82 15.81 -9.60
N ARG A 133 -21.61 15.75 -8.28
CA ARG A 133 -22.68 15.66 -7.28
C ARG A 133 -23.12 17.04 -6.82
N CYS A 134 -24.44 17.20 -6.62
CA CYS A 134 -25.06 18.37 -5.99
C CYS A 134 -24.73 19.71 -6.65
N LYS A 135 -24.86 19.79 -7.98
CA LYS A 135 -25.14 21.10 -8.58
C LYS A 135 -26.59 21.44 -8.22
N LEU A 136 -26.79 22.29 -7.20
CA LEU A 136 -28.13 22.82 -6.93
C LEU A 136 -28.56 23.61 -8.16
N THR A 137 -29.62 23.17 -8.83
CA THR A 137 -30.22 23.86 -9.98
C THR A 137 -31.08 25.04 -9.52
N ASP A 138 -31.66 24.93 -8.32
CA ASP A 138 -32.70 25.83 -7.82
C ASP A 138 -32.16 26.67 -6.66
N PHE A 139 -31.17 27.53 -6.95
CA PHE A 139 -30.64 28.48 -5.98
C PHE A 139 -31.65 29.62 -5.77
N LYS A 140 -32.16 29.77 -4.54
CA LYS A 140 -32.85 30.99 -4.10
C LYS A 140 -31.88 31.83 -3.29
N SER A 141 -31.80 33.12 -3.57
CA SER A 141 -31.01 34.01 -2.73
C SER A 141 -31.71 34.20 -1.38
N ILE A 142 -30.95 34.52 -0.32
CA ILE A 142 -31.51 34.84 1.00
C ILE A 142 -32.51 36.00 0.91
N TRP A 143 -32.35 36.87 -0.10
CA TRP A 143 -33.24 37.99 -0.36
C TRP A 143 -34.62 37.57 -0.87
N ASP A 144 -34.71 36.42 -1.54
CA ASP A 144 -35.93 35.90 -2.19
C ASP A 144 -36.79 35.00 -1.27
N ILE A 145 -36.42 34.87 0.01
CA ILE A 145 -37.16 34.06 0.98
C ILE A 145 -38.34 34.88 1.51
N GLU A 146 -39.56 34.43 1.22
CA GLU A 146 -40.80 35.13 1.60
C GLU A 146 -41.05 35.13 3.12
N ASN A 147 -40.61 34.09 3.84
CA ASN A 147 -40.86 33.91 5.27
C ASN A 147 -39.62 34.22 6.12
N LYS A 148 -39.29 35.51 6.32
CA LYS A 148 -38.24 35.96 7.26
C LYS A 148 -38.77 36.05 8.69
N VAL A 149 -39.23 34.92 9.24
CA VAL A 149 -39.71 34.87 10.63
C VAL A 149 -38.54 34.50 11.54
N SER A 150 -37.98 35.48 12.24
CA SER A 150 -36.89 35.27 13.21
C SER A 150 -37.46 34.88 14.58
N ASN A 151 -37.57 33.58 14.83
CA ASN A 151 -37.86 33.08 16.18
C ASN A 151 -36.56 32.78 16.93
N VAL A 152 -36.48 33.19 18.19
CA VAL A 152 -35.31 32.94 19.05
C VAL A 152 -35.11 31.44 19.24
N GLY A 153 -33.90 30.94 18.99
CA GLY A 153 -33.51 29.54 19.26
C GLY A 153 -33.31 28.64 18.04
N TRP A 154 -33.47 29.15 16.81
CA TRP A 154 -33.11 28.43 15.59
C TRP A 154 -31.65 28.70 15.24
N PHE A 155 -30.90 27.65 14.90
CA PHE A 155 -29.56 27.80 14.33
C PHE A 155 -29.71 28.09 12.84
N GLU A 156 -29.28 29.28 12.42
CA GLU A 156 -29.24 29.66 11.02
C GLU A 156 -27.89 29.24 10.42
N MET A 157 -27.90 28.65 9.23
CA MET A 157 -26.68 28.21 8.56
C MET A 157 -26.62 28.76 7.13
N ASP A 158 -25.78 29.77 6.96
CA ASP A 158 -25.55 30.41 5.68
C ASP A 158 -24.59 29.61 4.81
N THR A 159 -24.73 29.74 3.49
CA THR A 159 -23.80 29.17 2.52
C THR A 159 -23.05 30.28 1.80
N VAL A 160 -21.77 30.43 2.10
CA VAL A 160 -20.87 31.33 1.37
C VAL A 160 -20.32 30.59 0.15
N VAL A 161 -20.56 31.15 -1.03
CA VAL A 161 -20.13 30.56 -2.31
C VAL A 161 -18.94 31.33 -2.88
N GLY A 162 -17.86 30.60 -3.18
CA GLY A 162 -16.65 31.16 -3.77
C GLY A 162 -16.78 31.48 -5.26
N LYS A 163 -15.80 32.21 -5.81
CA LYS A 163 -15.78 32.68 -7.22
C LYS A 163 -16.11 31.54 -8.21
N ASN A 164 -16.98 31.83 -9.17
CA ASN A 164 -17.44 30.90 -10.21
C ASN A 164 -18.04 29.58 -9.66
N HIS A 165 -18.63 29.59 -8.45
CA HIS A 165 -19.23 28.41 -7.79
C HIS A 165 -18.28 27.20 -7.64
N GLN A 166 -16.96 27.45 -7.60
CA GLN A 166 -15.97 26.38 -7.52
C GLN A 166 -15.82 25.79 -6.11
N SER A 167 -16.32 26.50 -5.09
CA SER A 167 -16.30 26.07 -3.69
C SER A 167 -17.47 26.70 -2.94
N SER A 168 -17.88 26.05 -1.86
CA SER A 168 -18.85 26.58 -0.92
C SER A 168 -18.42 26.26 0.51
N CYS A 169 -18.78 27.13 1.44
CA CYS A 169 -18.54 26.98 2.87
C CYS A 169 -19.84 27.22 3.61
N LEU A 170 -20.15 26.38 4.60
CA LEU A 170 -21.30 26.53 5.47
C LEU A 170 -20.86 27.27 6.74
N VAL A 171 -21.58 28.32 7.10
CA VAL A 171 -21.30 29.17 8.26
C VAL A 171 -22.54 29.17 9.14
N LEU A 172 -22.37 28.86 10.42
CA LEU A 172 -23.44 29.03 11.40
C LEU A 172 -23.46 30.49 11.85
N VAL A 173 -24.65 31.07 11.88
CA VAL A 173 -24.92 32.45 12.31
C VAL A 173 -25.58 32.42 13.68
#